data_AF-A0A7V1RI03-F1
#
_entry.id   AF-A0A7V1RI03-F1
#
_cell.length_a   1.000
_cell.length_b   1.000
_cell.length_c   1.000
_cell.angle_alpha   90.00
_cell.angle_beta   90.00
_cell.angle_gamma   90.00
#
_symmetry.space_group_name_H-M   'P 1'
#
loop_
_entity.id
_entity.type
_entity.pdbx_description
1 polymer ?
#
loop_
_entity_poly.entity_id
_entity_poly.type
_entity_poly.pdbx_seq_one_letter_code
_entity_poly.pdbx_strand_id
1 'polypeptide(L)'
;MAAGTKLFAAVVEPRCVEAGGTGIAFSITLTNLSKNQQLGSANVRLPDGFAVTGGVALVGASSSATASVPGSGALIELRDLRILPARSVVASWVGAAGPVGSDGRFGVAAKPSNDFTGSTAFTLDASASQLVSSVDCRLAFVVQPSHALVGETITGDPFAPSSSRQVSVAALDGSGAPISSFADAVTLSIDPSHDPGGTTLQGTTARAASAGVAAFDDIHIDVHGFGYALRADADGFLPATSTTFAVADAGTVCGPRAPASTCSAQTVVADELNGAVGAVASTVTSTGGPAGGVVIVGANTHEVDCAGYVEHTDVTITFDVTTGEAKTVTVVIDKALVQADPNNGAAHYQVCYSSPTVLAEDAFGNPVAFFARDGSPVYPEGNPAGLVPTSGLLPDCGATLPGMPCRVSSNKDRAGNEVLVYRTPAGDPKGRV
;
A
#
# COMPACT_ATOMS: atom_id res chain seq x y z
N MET A 1 23.90 -54.17 -26.63
CA MET A 1 24.04 -52.73 -26.36
C MET A 1 22.72 -52.24 -25.79
N ALA A 2 22.72 -51.72 -24.56
CA ALA A 2 21.52 -51.15 -23.96
C ALA A 2 21.04 -49.97 -24.84
N ALA A 3 19.77 -49.94 -25.22
CA ALA A 3 19.23 -48.85 -26.02
C ALA A 3 19.40 -47.53 -25.26
N GLY A 4 20.25 -46.64 -25.77
CA GLY A 4 20.46 -45.32 -25.15
C GLY A 4 19.16 -44.55 -25.08
N THR A 5 18.85 -44.00 -23.90
CA THR A 5 17.62 -43.24 -23.64
C THR A 5 17.55 -41.99 -24.52
N LYS A 6 16.36 -41.69 -25.05
CA LYS A 6 16.10 -40.61 -26.03
C LYS A 6 15.21 -39.55 -25.35
N LEU A 7 15.69 -38.32 -25.09
CA LEU A 7 15.05 -37.28 -24.24
C LEU A 7 14.90 -35.89 -24.90
N PHE A 8 13.95 -35.03 -24.47
CA PHE A 8 13.68 -33.65 -25.00
C PHE A 8 12.96 -32.69 -24.01
N ALA A 9 12.93 -31.37 -24.25
CA ALA A 9 12.32 -30.32 -23.37
C ALA A 9 11.41 -29.30 -24.08
N ALA A 10 10.59 -28.50 -23.34
CA ALA A 10 9.56 -27.59 -23.87
C ALA A 10 9.14 -26.38 -22.95
N VAL A 11 9.38 -25.11 -23.33
CA VAL A 11 9.08 -23.92 -22.47
C VAL A 11 8.09 -22.94 -23.09
N VAL A 12 6.91 -22.80 -22.49
CA VAL A 12 5.81 -21.87 -22.76
C VAL A 12 6.07 -20.52 -22.10
N GLU A 13 6.00 -19.47 -22.89
CA GLU A 13 5.92 -18.06 -22.46
C GLU A 13 4.79 -17.39 -23.23
N PRO A 14 4.10 -16.38 -22.68
CA PRO A 14 4.24 -15.83 -21.34
C PRO A 14 3.77 -16.79 -20.24
N ARG A 15 4.14 -16.47 -19.00
CA ARG A 15 4.04 -17.35 -17.82
C ARG A 15 2.93 -16.95 -16.87
N CYS A 16 2.83 -15.66 -16.58
CA CYS A 16 1.52 -15.11 -16.29
C CYS A 16 0.89 -14.81 -17.60
N VAL A 17 -0.24 -15.45 -17.75
CA VAL A 17 -1.08 -15.20 -18.88
C VAL A 17 -2.45 -15.03 -18.34
N GLU A 18 -3.19 -14.27 -19.09
CA GLU A 18 -4.59 -14.18 -18.86
C GLU A 18 -5.27 -15.52 -19.15
N ALA A 19 -6.45 -15.70 -18.59
CA ALA A 19 -7.35 -16.75 -19.01
C ALA A 19 -7.74 -16.65 -20.48
N GLY A 20 -8.06 -17.78 -21.13
CA GLY A 20 -8.83 -17.81 -22.39
C GLY A 20 -8.11 -17.38 -23.69
N GLY A 21 -7.09 -16.53 -23.62
CA GLY A 21 -6.73 -15.64 -24.74
C GLY A 21 -6.15 -16.30 -25.99
N THR A 22 -6.89 -16.40 -27.12
CA THR A 22 -6.44 -16.88 -28.44
C THR A 22 -5.58 -15.84 -29.15
N GLY A 23 -4.27 -15.79 -28.90
CA GLY A 23 -3.51 -14.59 -29.30
C GLY A 23 -2.19 -14.40 -28.58
N ILE A 24 -2.12 -14.94 -27.37
CA ILE A 24 -0.96 -14.87 -26.52
C ILE A 24 0.21 -15.49 -27.29
N ALA A 25 1.29 -14.70 -27.37
CA ALA A 25 2.52 -15.09 -28.04
C ALA A 25 3.13 -16.24 -27.26
N PHE A 26 2.62 -17.42 -27.55
CA PHE A 26 3.02 -18.65 -26.95
C PHE A 26 4.21 -19.14 -27.72
N SER A 27 5.38 -18.84 -27.20
CA SER A 27 6.54 -19.59 -27.63
C SER A 27 6.62 -20.86 -26.80
N ILE A 28 6.72 -22.02 -27.46
CA ILE A 28 7.31 -23.22 -26.88
C ILE A 28 8.67 -23.43 -27.48
N THR A 29 9.67 -23.25 -26.64
CA THR A 29 11.02 -23.58 -27.04
C THR A 29 11.23 -25.08 -26.84
N LEU A 30 11.33 -25.86 -27.92
CA LEU A 30 11.61 -27.30 -27.92
C LEU A 30 13.10 -27.59 -28.05
N THR A 31 13.65 -28.55 -27.28
CA THR A 31 15.10 -28.82 -27.27
C THR A 31 15.39 -30.34 -27.26
N ASN A 32 16.29 -30.84 -28.13
CA ASN A 32 16.69 -32.27 -28.17
C ASN A 32 17.88 -32.58 -27.24
N LEU A 33 17.72 -33.60 -26.40
CA LEU A 33 18.69 -34.00 -25.37
C LEU A 33 19.33 -35.39 -25.59
N SER A 34 18.97 -36.15 -26.64
CA SER A 34 19.60 -37.45 -26.94
C SER A 34 21.03 -37.31 -27.50
N LYS A 35 21.90 -38.32 -27.29
CA LYS A 35 23.33 -38.28 -27.66
C LYS A 35 23.67 -38.85 -29.03
N ASN A 36 22.88 -39.80 -29.50
CA ASN A 36 23.14 -40.56 -30.72
C ASN A 36 21.92 -40.62 -31.64
N GLN A 37 20.85 -39.91 -31.27
CA GLN A 37 19.59 -39.91 -31.99
C GLN A 37 19.10 -38.47 -32.16
N GLN A 38 18.77 -38.11 -33.40
CA GLN A 38 18.06 -36.87 -33.67
C GLN A 38 16.62 -36.93 -33.16
N LEU A 39 16.07 -35.78 -32.75
CA LEU A 39 14.64 -35.60 -32.53
C LEU A 39 14.04 -35.19 -33.87
N GLY A 40 13.33 -36.13 -34.47
CA GLY A 40 12.77 -35.97 -35.81
C GLY A 40 11.43 -35.24 -35.80
N SER A 41 10.61 -35.41 -34.76
CA SER A 41 9.25 -34.85 -34.71
C SER A 41 8.73 -34.67 -33.28
N ALA A 42 7.74 -33.79 -33.10
CA ALA A 42 7.04 -33.56 -31.83
C ALA A 42 5.56 -33.21 -32.03
N ASN A 43 4.73 -33.41 -31.01
CA ASN A 43 3.33 -33.02 -30.93
C ASN A 43 3.12 -32.23 -29.63
N VAL A 44 2.62 -31.00 -29.67
CA VAL A 44 2.32 -30.13 -28.52
C VAL A 44 0.80 -30.06 -28.35
N ARG A 45 0.26 -30.69 -27.32
CA ARG A 45 -1.15 -30.61 -26.93
C ARG A 45 -1.38 -29.40 -26.04
N LEU A 46 -2.43 -28.65 -26.29
CA LEU A 46 -2.78 -27.52 -25.46
C LEU A 46 -3.69 -27.96 -24.30
N PRO A 47 -3.64 -27.26 -23.16
CA PRO A 47 -4.53 -27.54 -22.02
C PRO A 47 -6.00 -27.35 -22.41
N ASP A 48 -6.93 -27.89 -21.62
CA ASP A 48 -8.35 -27.65 -21.89
C ASP A 48 -8.66 -26.15 -21.76
N GLY A 49 -9.35 -25.62 -22.77
CA GLY A 49 -9.56 -24.18 -22.94
C GLY A 49 -8.47 -23.47 -23.74
N PHE A 50 -7.26 -24.06 -23.85
CA PHE A 50 -6.17 -23.54 -24.67
C PHE A 50 -6.20 -24.16 -26.08
N ALA A 51 -5.97 -23.37 -27.14
CA ALA A 51 -6.00 -23.86 -28.53
C ALA A 51 -5.12 -23.03 -29.48
N VAL A 52 -4.41 -23.67 -30.41
CA VAL A 52 -3.67 -22.99 -31.47
C VAL A 52 -4.63 -22.57 -32.54
N THR A 53 -4.46 -21.35 -33.00
CA THR A 53 -5.44 -20.72 -33.89
C THR A 53 -4.83 -20.31 -35.22
N GLY A 54 -3.52 -20.51 -35.40
CA GLY A 54 -2.80 -20.19 -36.63
C GLY A 54 -1.65 -21.14 -36.94
N GLY A 55 -0.72 -20.65 -37.77
CA GLY A 55 0.52 -21.36 -38.07
C GLY A 55 1.48 -21.32 -36.88
N VAL A 56 2.41 -22.27 -36.87
CA VAL A 56 3.47 -22.30 -35.86
C VAL A 56 4.78 -22.00 -36.56
N ALA A 57 5.38 -20.86 -36.20
CA ALA A 57 6.67 -20.46 -36.73
C ALA A 57 7.76 -21.26 -36.02
N LEU A 58 8.71 -21.78 -36.79
CA LEU A 58 9.86 -22.51 -36.27
C LEU A 58 11.12 -21.68 -36.48
N VAL A 59 11.71 -21.25 -35.37
CA VAL A 59 13.03 -20.60 -35.37
C VAL A 59 14.07 -21.62 -34.92
N GLY A 60 15.13 -21.81 -35.71
CA GLY A 60 16.23 -22.74 -35.38
C GLY A 60 16.05 -24.18 -35.86
N ALA A 61 15.00 -24.46 -36.65
CA ALA A 61 14.74 -25.78 -37.23
C ALA A 61 15.46 -26.04 -38.55
N SER A 62 15.52 -27.30 -39.00
CA SER A 62 16.02 -27.64 -40.34
C SER A 62 15.15 -27.01 -41.43
N SER A 63 15.70 -26.78 -42.63
CA SER A 63 14.94 -26.22 -43.75
C SER A 63 13.83 -27.15 -44.28
N SER A 64 13.89 -28.44 -43.93
CA SER A 64 12.83 -29.42 -44.22
C SER A 64 11.76 -29.50 -43.13
N ALA A 65 11.95 -28.84 -41.99
CA ALA A 65 11.02 -28.95 -40.86
C ALA A 65 9.67 -28.31 -41.18
N THR A 66 8.59 -28.93 -40.70
CA THR A 66 7.23 -28.42 -40.86
C THR A 66 6.50 -28.37 -39.52
N ALA A 67 5.55 -27.46 -39.42
CA ALA A 67 4.61 -27.39 -38.32
C ALA A 67 3.19 -27.34 -38.88
N SER A 68 2.30 -28.15 -38.32
CA SER A 68 0.90 -28.24 -38.72
C SER A 68 0.01 -28.34 -37.48
N VAL A 69 -1.26 -27.99 -37.61
CA VAL A 69 -2.20 -27.95 -36.49
C VAL A 69 -3.46 -28.68 -36.93
N PRO A 70 -3.54 -30.01 -36.74
CA PRO A 70 -4.67 -30.79 -37.23
C PRO A 70 -5.92 -30.59 -36.35
N GLY A 71 -7.08 -30.70 -36.98
CA GLY A 71 -8.36 -30.73 -36.27
C GLY A 71 -8.67 -29.43 -35.53
N SER A 72 -8.99 -29.54 -34.24
CA SER A 72 -9.59 -28.44 -33.46
C SER A 72 -8.59 -27.43 -32.88
N GLY A 73 -7.32 -27.46 -33.26
CA GLY A 73 -6.31 -26.49 -32.76
C GLY A 73 -5.65 -26.86 -31.44
N ALA A 74 -6.17 -27.82 -30.68
CA ALA A 74 -5.60 -28.24 -29.39
C ALA A 74 -4.30 -29.07 -29.52
N LEU A 75 -3.76 -29.22 -30.74
CA LEU A 75 -2.57 -30.00 -31.03
C LEU A 75 -1.74 -29.32 -32.13
N ILE A 76 -0.48 -29.06 -31.84
CA ILE A 76 0.54 -28.68 -32.83
C ILE A 76 1.33 -29.94 -33.17
N GLU A 77 1.50 -30.24 -34.44
CA GLU A 77 2.31 -31.32 -34.97
C GLU A 77 3.53 -30.77 -35.70
N LEU A 78 4.70 -31.12 -35.22
CA LEU A 78 6.00 -30.68 -35.70
C LEU A 78 6.73 -31.87 -36.32
N ARG A 79 7.18 -31.77 -37.57
CA ARG A 79 7.78 -32.86 -38.36
C ARG A 79 9.09 -32.42 -38.98
N ASP A 80 9.93 -33.40 -39.33
CA ASP A 80 11.26 -33.18 -39.94
C ASP A 80 12.13 -32.15 -39.19
N LEU A 81 11.93 -32.02 -37.88
CA LEU A 81 12.61 -31.04 -37.06
C LEU A 81 14.13 -31.23 -37.14
N ARG A 82 14.58 -32.50 -37.24
CA ARG A 82 15.99 -32.92 -37.30
C ARG A 82 16.83 -32.18 -36.27
N ILE A 83 16.25 -31.98 -35.09
CA ILE A 83 16.97 -31.32 -34.01
C ILE A 83 18.09 -32.30 -33.65
N LEU A 84 19.31 -31.96 -34.03
CA LEU A 84 20.48 -32.76 -33.70
C LEU A 84 20.64 -32.81 -32.18
N PRO A 85 21.37 -33.81 -31.65
CA PRO A 85 21.81 -33.78 -30.27
C PRO A 85 22.21 -32.36 -29.81
N ALA A 86 21.56 -31.83 -28.77
CA ALA A 86 21.81 -30.53 -28.14
C ALA A 86 21.44 -29.24 -28.93
N ARG A 87 20.37 -29.22 -29.72
CA ARG A 87 19.84 -28.01 -30.38
C ARG A 87 18.40 -27.70 -29.97
N SER A 88 17.95 -26.46 -30.25
CA SER A 88 16.60 -25.98 -29.94
C SER A 88 15.88 -25.42 -31.15
N VAL A 89 14.57 -25.55 -31.13
CA VAL A 89 13.64 -24.94 -32.06
C VAL A 89 12.60 -24.20 -31.25
N VAL A 90 12.41 -22.91 -31.50
CA VAL A 90 11.28 -22.18 -30.93
C VAL A 90 10.09 -22.35 -31.87
N ALA A 91 9.09 -23.08 -31.39
CA ALA A 91 7.76 -23.08 -31.97
C ALA A 91 7.01 -21.92 -31.34
N SER A 92 6.94 -20.79 -32.05
CA SER A 92 6.11 -19.68 -31.62
C SER A 92 4.79 -19.79 -32.34
N TRP A 93 3.74 -19.86 -31.56
CA TRP A 93 2.40 -19.82 -32.08
C TRP A 93 1.61 -18.80 -31.29
N VAL A 94 0.42 -18.64 -31.81
CA VAL A 94 -0.58 -17.77 -31.28
C VAL A 94 -1.73 -18.68 -30.92
N GLY A 95 -2.10 -18.71 -29.64
CA GLY A 95 -3.04 -19.69 -29.11
C GLY A 95 -3.77 -19.22 -27.87
N ALA A 96 -4.82 -19.95 -27.48
CA ALA A 96 -5.77 -19.70 -26.39
C ALA A 96 -5.21 -20.05 -25.02
N ALA A 97 -5.70 -19.41 -23.96
CA ALA A 97 -5.48 -19.73 -22.54
C ALA A 97 -6.72 -20.31 -21.79
N GLY A 98 -6.67 -20.62 -20.49
CA GLY A 98 -7.70 -21.40 -19.76
C GLY A 98 -8.51 -20.53 -18.79
N PRO A 99 -9.36 -21.03 -17.88
CA PRO A 99 -10.16 -20.15 -17.00
C PRO A 99 -9.35 -19.29 -16.01
N VAL A 100 -9.94 -18.24 -15.42
CA VAL A 100 -9.29 -17.30 -14.47
C VAL A 100 -9.14 -17.91 -13.08
N GLY A 101 -8.04 -17.58 -12.38
CA GLY A 101 -7.69 -18.23 -11.12
C GLY A 101 -7.34 -19.71 -11.33
N SER A 102 -7.08 -20.10 -12.58
CA SER A 102 -6.82 -21.48 -12.98
C SER A 102 -5.54 -21.58 -13.79
N ASP A 103 -4.86 -22.71 -13.65
CA ASP A 103 -3.59 -22.95 -14.30
C ASP A 103 -3.77 -23.77 -15.58
N GLY A 104 -3.24 -23.26 -16.68
CA GLY A 104 -3.26 -23.93 -17.96
C GLY A 104 -2.03 -24.74 -18.30
N ARG A 105 -2.15 -26.08 -18.34
CA ARG A 105 -1.01 -27.01 -18.57
C ARG A 105 -0.90 -27.61 -19.99
N PHE A 106 0.08 -27.13 -20.76
CA PHE A 106 0.42 -27.67 -22.09
C PHE A 106 1.07 -29.06 -21.98
N GLY A 107 0.78 -29.96 -22.93
CA GLY A 107 1.34 -31.31 -23.05
C GLY A 107 2.23 -31.44 -24.29
N VAL A 108 3.27 -32.28 -24.28
CA VAL A 108 4.17 -32.45 -25.45
C VAL A 108 4.69 -33.89 -25.57
N ALA A 109 4.77 -34.46 -26.79
CA ALA A 109 5.32 -35.78 -27.10
C ALA A 109 6.28 -35.74 -28.31
N ALA A 110 7.37 -36.53 -28.35
CA ALA A 110 8.37 -36.47 -29.45
C ALA A 110 8.89 -37.85 -29.91
N LYS A 111 9.46 -37.93 -31.13
CA LYS A 111 9.98 -39.17 -31.73
C LYS A 111 11.26 -39.01 -32.57
N PRO A 112 12.03 -40.11 -32.79
CA PRO A 112 13.27 -40.11 -33.60
C PRO A 112 13.04 -40.10 -35.10
N SER A 113 11.95 -40.73 -35.50
CA SER A 113 11.45 -40.65 -36.85
C SER A 113 11.02 -39.22 -37.15
N ASN A 114 11.22 -38.82 -38.39
CA ASN A 114 10.90 -37.47 -38.83
C ASN A 114 9.39 -37.24 -39.01
N ASP A 115 8.62 -38.30 -39.24
CA ASP A 115 7.18 -38.24 -39.50
C ASP A 115 6.32 -38.72 -38.32
N PHE A 116 6.90 -38.79 -37.13
CA PHE A 116 6.24 -39.33 -35.93
C PHE A 116 5.81 -40.82 -36.07
N THR A 117 6.42 -41.55 -37.01
CA THR A 117 6.17 -42.98 -37.30
C THR A 117 7.05 -43.93 -36.46
N GLY A 118 6.73 -45.23 -36.44
CA GLY A 118 7.48 -46.22 -35.66
C GLY A 118 7.18 -46.20 -34.14
N SER A 119 7.60 -47.26 -33.45
CA SER A 119 7.29 -47.50 -32.03
C SER A 119 8.29 -46.91 -31.05
N THR A 120 9.47 -46.50 -31.51
CA THR A 120 10.50 -45.89 -30.66
C THR A 120 10.17 -44.42 -30.40
N ALA A 121 10.06 -44.00 -29.13
CA ALA A 121 9.74 -42.62 -28.75
C ALA A 121 10.90 -41.90 -28.06
N PHE A 122 10.82 -40.57 -28.05
CA PHE A 122 11.51 -39.74 -27.08
C PHE A 122 10.63 -39.56 -25.84
N THR A 123 11.27 -39.43 -24.69
CA THR A 123 10.60 -39.16 -23.42
C THR A 123 10.74 -37.67 -23.08
N LEU A 124 9.64 -36.98 -22.71
CA LEU A 124 9.67 -35.56 -22.29
C LEU A 124 10.40 -35.45 -20.97
N ASP A 125 11.39 -34.59 -20.96
CA ASP A 125 12.07 -34.15 -19.77
C ASP A 125 11.25 -33.02 -19.13
N ALA A 126 10.38 -33.39 -18.18
CA ALA A 126 9.50 -32.45 -17.48
C ALA A 126 10.29 -31.39 -16.70
N SER A 127 11.55 -31.68 -16.37
CA SER A 127 12.40 -30.78 -15.58
C SER A 127 12.90 -29.56 -16.36
N ALA A 128 12.91 -29.63 -17.69
CA ALA A 128 13.39 -28.55 -18.56
C ALA A 128 12.24 -27.79 -19.26
N SER A 129 11.04 -27.83 -18.69
CA SER A 129 9.81 -27.39 -19.35
C SER A 129 8.95 -26.46 -18.45
N GLN A 130 8.55 -25.28 -18.93
CA GLN A 130 7.48 -24.47 -18.32
C GLN A 130 6.25 -24.66 -19.19
N LEU A 131 5.24 -25.32 -18.66
CA LEU A 131 4.06 -25.67 -19.44
C LEU A 131 2.81 -25.10 -18.80
N VAL A 132 2.96 -24.36 -17.71
CA VAL A 132 1.86 -23.72 -17.00
C VAL A 132 1.87 -22.24 -17.32
N SER A 133 0.73 -21.84 -17.83
CA SER A 133 0.29 -20.48 -17.98
C SER A 133 -0.65 -20.21 -16.82
N SER A 134 -0.15 -19.50 -15.81
CA SER A 134 -0.95 -19.20 -14.63
C SER A 134 -1.84 -18.03 -14.93
N VAL A 135 -3.10 -18.28 -14.67
CA VAL A 135 -4.08 -17.22 -14.64
C VAL A 135 -4.24 -16.76 -13.21
N ASP A 136 -3.23 -16.07 -12.68
CA ASP A 136 -3.24 -15.42 -11.36
C ASP A 136 -2.06 -14.45 -11.22
N CYS A 137 -2.14 -13.29 -11.86
CA CYS A 137 -1.12 -12.25 -11.75
C CYS A 137 -1.36 -11.44 -10.46
N ARG A 138 -0.40 -10.67 -9.91
CA ARG A 138 -0.65 -9.77 -8.76
C ARG A 138 0.23 -8.52 -8.69
N LEU A 139 -0.25 -7.45 -8.07
CA LEU A 139 0.51 -6.22 -7.84
C LEU A 139 1.24 -6.21 -6.50
N ALA A 140 2.26 -5.37 -6.36
CA ALA A 140 2.83 -4.99 -5.07
C ALA A 140 3.52 -3.62 -5.09
N PHE A 141 3.37 -2.85 -4.01
CA PHE A 141 4.16 -1.63 -3.79
C PHE A 141 5.63 -1.99 -3.52
N VAL A 142 6.53 -1.54 -4.40
CA VAL A 142 7.99 -1.68 -4.26
C VAL A 142 8.65 -0.44 -3.65
N VAL A 143 7.97 0.70 -3.72
CA VAL A 143 8.22 1.86 -2.85
C VAL A 143 6.88 2.24 -2.23
N GLN A 144 6.80 2.13 -0.91
CA GLN A 144 5.61 2.48 -0.14
C GLN A 144 5.44 4.01 -0.07
N PRO A 145 4.21 4.53 0.03
CA PRO A 145 3.99 5.91 0.43
C PRO A 145 4.47 6.14 1.87
N SER A 146 4.93 7.35 2.15
CA SER A 146 5.29 7.82 3.49
C SER A 146 4.48 9.06 3.88
N HIS A 147 4.71 9.56 5.08
CA HIS A 147 3.98 10.74 5.59
C HIS A 147 4.21 11.95 4.67
N ALA A 148 3.15 12.70 4.38
CA ALA A 148 3.19 13.87 3.52
C ALA A 148 2.48 15.05 4.18
N LEU A 149 2.71 16.24 3.64
CA LEU A 149 1.91 17.41 3.99
C LEU A 149 0.68 17.49 3.06
N VAL A 150 -0.38 18.14 3.53
CA VAL A 150 -1.57 18.45 2.72
C VAL A 150 -1.14 19.15 1.43
N GLY A 151 -1.59 18.63 0.29
CA GLY A 151 -1.31 19.18 -1.04
C GLY A 151 0.11 18.94 -1.57
N GLU A 152 1.01 18.36 -0.77
CA GLU A 152 2.39 18.06 -1.20
C GLU A 152 2.51 16.65 -1.78
N THR A 153 3.46 16.48 -2.69
CA THR A 153 3.73 15.18 -3.32
C THR A 153 4.05 14.11 -2.27
N ILE A 154 3.32 12.99 -2.32
CA ILE A 154 3.58 11.79 -1.53
C ILE A 154 4.75 11.03 -2.15
N THR A 155 5.81 10.84 -1.37
CA THR A 155 6.98 10.04 -1.75
C THR A 155 7.22 8.93 -0.73
N GLY A 156 8.26 8.12 -0.95
CA GLY A 156 8.70 7.08 -0.04
C GLY A 156 9.52 7.58 1.14
N ASP A 157 9.79 8.89 1.22
CA ASP A 157 10.45 9.54 2.36
C ASP A 157 9.49 10.55 3.03
N PRO A 158 9.42 10.57 4.37
CA PRO A 158 8.44 11.39 5.07
C PRO A 158 8.73 12.89 4.92
N PHE A 159 7.69 13.66 4.61
CA PHE A 159 7.71 15.12 4.45
C PHE A 159 8.77 15.63 3.45
N ALA A 160 9.08 14.82 2.43
CA ALA A 160 10.08 15.11 1.42
C ALA A 160 9.46 15.08 0.01
N PRO A 161 8.72 16.13 -0.40
CA PRO A 161 7.99 16.15 -1.68
C PRO A 161 8.91 16.08 -2.91
N SER A 162 10.18 16.47 -2.76
CA SER A 162 11.19 16.41 -3.82
C SER A 162 12.08 15.16 -3.77
N SER A 163 11.72 14.13 -3.00
CA SER A 163 12.52 12.90 -2.93
C SER A 163 12.53 12.16 -4.27
N SER A 164 13.66 11.53 -4.61
CA SER A 164 13.75 10.62 -5.76
C SER A 164 13.12 9.26 -5.50
N ARG A 165 12.74 8.94 -4.25
CA ARG A 165 12.06 7.69 -3.87
C ARG A 165 10.56 7.81 -4.14
N GLN A 166 10.17 7.80 -5.40
CA GLN A 166 8.78 7.86 -5.84
C GLN A 166 7.98 6.61 -5.44
N VAL A 167 6.71 6.76 -5.06
CA VAL A 167 5.82 5.62 -4.81
C VAL A 167 5.77 4.76 -6.05
N SER A 168 5.98 3.45 -5.93
CA SER A 168 6.17 2.57 -7.09
C SER A 168 5.49 1.23 -6.88
N VAL A 169 4.85 0.72 -7.92
CA VAL A 169 4.14 -0.56 -7.93
C VAL A 169 4.67 -1.44 -9.04
N ALA A 170 4.97 -2.70 -8.71
CA ALA A 170 5.36 -3.70 -9.67
C ALA A 170 4.19 -4.61 -10.02
N ALA A 171 4.02 -4.87 -11.31
CA ALA A 171 3.08 -5.85 -11.82
C ALA A 171 3.77 -7.19 -11.93
N LEU A 172 3.32 -8.11 -11.10
CA LEU A 172 4.00 -9.35 -10.88
C LEU A 172 3.27 -10.51 -11.52
N ASP A 173 3.96 -11.34 -12.28
CA ASP A 173 3.36 -12.62 -12.66
C ASP A 173 2.97 -13.39 -11.38
N GLY A 174 2.39 -14.57 -11.52
CA GLY A 174 2.07 -15.45 -10.40
C GLY A 174 3.31 -15.72 -9.54
N SER A 175 4.53 -15.40 -10.02
CA SER A 175 5.80 -15.50 -9.30
C SER A 175 6.17 -14.29 -8.43
N GLY A 176 5.44 -13.19 -8.48
CA GLY A 176 5.86 -12.02 -7.71
C GLY A 176 7.05 -11.27 -8.33
N ALA A 177 7.44 -11.59 -9.56
CA ALA A 177 8.47 -10.88 -10.29
C ALA A 177 7.84 -9.86 -11.23
N PRO A 178 8.39 -8.62 -11.31
CA PRO A 178 7.97 -7.68 -12.32
C PRO A 178 8.03 -8.38 -13.68
N ILE A 179 6.89 -8.51 -14.34
CA ILE A 179 6.86 -9.06 -15.68
C ILE A 179 7.60 -8.04 -16.55
N SER A 180 8.84 -8.31 -16.92
CA SER A 180 9.69 -7.30 -17.57
C SER A 180 9.18 -6.88 -18.96
N SER A 181 8.35 -7.73 -19.57
CA SER A 181 7.57 -7.40 -20.77
C SER A 181 6.26 -6.68 -20.48
N PHE A 182 5.81 -6.64 -19.22
CA PHE A 182 4.63 -5.87 -18.82
C PHE A 182 5.01 -4.40 -18.81
N ALA A 183 4.28 -3.66 -19.63
CA ALA A 183 4.44 -2.23 -19.82
C ALA A 183 3.12 -1.48 -19.60
N ASP A 184 2.10 -2.15 -19.06
CA ASP A 184 0.76 -1.59 -18.92
C ASP A 184 0.63 -0.72 -17.67
N ALA A 185 -0.46 0.05 -17.60
CA ALA A 185 -0.68 1.01 -16.53
C ALA A 185 -1.08 0.33 -15.22
N VAL A 186 -0.47 0.81 -14.13
CA VAL A 186 -0.93 0.58 -12.77
C VAL A 186 -1.66 1.84 -12.30
N THR A 187 -2.79 1.70 -11.62
CA THR A 187 -3.57 2.82 -11.05
C THR A 187 -3.50 2.80 -9.53
N LEU A 188 -3.39 3.97 -8.91
CA LEU A 188 -3.47 4.19 -7.48
C LEU A 188 -4.76 4.91 -7.10
N SER A 189 -5.36 4.51 -5.98
CA SER A 189 -6.42 5.26 -5.30
C SER A 189 -6.18 5.24 -3.80
N ILE A 190 -6.96 6.02 -3.04
CA ILE A 190 -7.05 5.79 -1.60
C ILE A 190 -7.82 4.47 -1.40
N ASP A 191 -7.33 3.61 -0.51
CA ASP A 191 -8.03 2.40 -0.11
C ASP A 191 -9.28 2.80 0.70
N PRO A 192 -10.50 2.43 0.28
CA PRO A 192 -11.74 2.88 0.93
C PRO A 192 -11.87 2.47 2.40
N SER A 193 -11.14 1.44 2.85
CA SER A 193 -11.11 1.05 4.27
C SER A 193 -10.13 1.88 5.11
N HIS A 194 -9.35 2.73 4.44
CA HIS A 194 -8.30 3.58 4.99
C HIS A 194 -8.38 4.98 4.37
N ASP A 195 -9.57 5.59 4.40
CA ASP A 195 -9.84 6.96 3.93
C ASP A 195 -10.41 7.82 5.08
N PRO A 196 -9.57 8.25 6.03
CA PRO A 196 -10.01 9.08 7.15
C PRO A 196 -10.53 10.47 6.73
N GLY A 197 -10.17 10.97 5.55
CA GLY A 197 -10.57 12.30 5.07
C GLY A 197 -11.78 12.31 4.14
N GLY A 198 -12.29 11.14 3.72
CA GLY A 198 -13.39 11.04 2.77
C GLY A 198 -13.07 11.74 1.45
N THR A 199 -11.84 11.60 0.97
CA THR A 199 -11.29 12.41 -0.14
C THR A 199 -10.82 11.55 -1.31
N THR A 200 -10.25 12.19 -2.33
CA THR A 200 -9.69 11.52 -3.50
C THR A 200 -8.21 11.83 -3.66
N LEU A 201 -7.46 10.84 -4.16
CA LEU A 201 -6.06 10.99 -4.52
C LEU A 201 -5.95 11.93 -5.73
N GLN A 202 -5.15 12.98 -5.62
CA GLN A 202 -4.89 13.97 -6.66
C GLN A 202 -3.57 13.66 -7.41
N GLY A 203 -3.30 14.39 -8.49
CA GLY A 203 -2.12 14.20 -9.34
C GLY A 203 -2.30 13.14 -10.42
N THR A 204 -1.20 12.58 -10.94
CA THR A 204 -1.22 11.52 -11.96
C THR A 204 -1.32 10.16 -11.29
N THR A 205 -2.55 9.68 -11.09
CA THR A 205 -2.82 8.44 -10.34
C THR A 205 -2.72 7.15 -11.16
N ALA A 206 -2.47 7.22 -12.47
CA ALA A 206 -2.27 6.05 -13.33
C ALA A 206 -0.99 6.17 -14.16
N ARG A 207 -0.14 5.13 -14.14
CA ARG A 207 1.15 5.15 -14.86
C ARG A 207 1.53 3.82 -15.48
N ALA A 208 2.01 3.88 -16.71
CA ALA A 208 2.57 2.75 -17.44
C ALA A 208 3.80 2.20 -16.74
N ALA A 209 3.87 0.87 -16.65
CA ALA A 209 5.04 0.17 -16.16
C ALA A 209 6.19 0.24 -17.18
N SER A 210 7.41 0.37 -16.68
CA SER A 210 8.62 0.14 -17.46
C SER A 210 9.34 -1.05 -16.84
N ALA A 211 9.61 -2.09 -17.63
CA ALA A 211 10.16 -3.35 -17.14
C ALA A 211 9.37 -3.94 -15.95
N GLY A 212 8.04 -3.86 -16.01
CA GLY A 212 7.13 -4.38 -14.99
C GLY A 212 6.91 -3.48 -13.77
N VAL A 213 7.37 -2.22 -13.75
CA VAL A 213 7.24 -1.31 -12.60
C VAL A 213 6.73 0.08 -13.01
N ALA A 214 5.67 0.57 -12.34
CA ALA A 214 5.13 1.92 -12.49
C ALA A 214 5.51 2.80 -11.29
N ALA A 215 5.96 4.04 -11.52
CA ALA A 215 6.43 4.96 -10.48
C ALA A 215 5.73 6.33 -10.57
N PHE A 216 5.18 6.80 -9.45
CA PHE A 216 4.30 7.96 -9.30
C PHE A 216 5.02 9.09 -8.56
N ASP A 217 5.03 10.29 -9.16
CA ASP A 217 5.90 11.40 -8.75
C ASP A 217 5.19 12.72 -8.45
N ASP A 218 3.86 12.76 -8.57
CA ASP A 218 3.02 13.94 -8.39
C ASP A 218 1.71 13.65 -7.63
N ILE A 219 1.55 12.42 -7.12
CA ILE A 219 0.37 12.04 -6.35
C ILE A 219 0.35 12.75 -5.00
N HIS A 220 -0.80 13.27 -4.60
CA HIS A 220 -0.97 14.00 -3.34
C HIS A 220 -2.41 13.90 -2.83
N ILE A 221 -2.63 14.32 -1.58
CA ILE A 221 -3.94 14.35 -0.94
C ILE A 221 -4.10 15.73 -0.29
N ASP A 222 -5.23 16.38 -0.57
CA ASP A 222 -5.52 17.76 -0.10
C ASP A 222 -6.26 17.81 1.24
N VAL A 223 -6.54 16.66 1.83
CA VAL A 223 -7.27 16.56 3.10
C VAL A 223 -6.40 15.85 4.12
N HIS A 224 -6.19 16.53 5.24
CA HIS A 224 -5.50 15.96 6.39
C HIS A 224 -6.19 14.66 6.83
N GLY A 225 -5.38 13.66 7.19
CA GLY A 225 -5.88 12.43 7.75
C GLY A 225 -4.78 11.47 8.18
N PHE A 226 -5.08 10.68 9.21
CA PHE A 226 -4.16 9.69 9.76
C PHE A 226 -4.62 8.28 9.41
N GLY A 227 -3.72 7.48 8.85
CA GLY A 227 -4.00 6.09 8.51
C GLY A 227 -4.49 5.89 7.09
N TYR A 228 -4.21 6.84 6.18
CA TYR A 228 -4.43 6.62 4.75
C TYR A 228 -3.66 5.39 4.27
N ALA A 229 -4.23 4.60 3.38
CA ALA A 229 -3.49 3.61 2.58
C ALA A 229 -3.83 3.81 1.10
N LEU A 230 -2.89 3.50 0.22
CA LEU A 230 -3.11 3.49 -1.21
C LEU A 230 -3.44 2.08 -1.68
N ARG A 231 -4.37 1.95 -2.61
CA ARG A 231 -4.68 0.71 -3.32
C ARG A 231 -4.13 0.79 -4.73
N ALA A 232 -3.46 -0.25 -5.17
CA ALA A 232 -2.94 -0.42 -6.52
C ALA A 232 -3.72 -1.50 -7.26
N ASP A 233 -4.13 -1.19 -8.49
CA ASP A 233 -4.90 -2.07 -9.36
C ASP A 233 -4.27 -2.10 -10.78
N ALA A 234 -4.24 -3.30 -11.40
CA ALA A 234 -3.81 -3.54 -12.78
C ALA A 234 -4.48 -4.80 -13.34
N ASP A 235 -4.78 -4.76 -14.63
CA ASP A 235 -5.60 -5.77 -15.28
C ASP A 235 -4.90 -7.13 -15.38
N GLY A 236 -5.58 -8.19 -14.96
CA GLY A 236 -5.04 -9.55 -14.87
C GLY A 236 -4.31 -9.85 -13.57
N PHE A 237 -4.13 -8.83 -12.71
CA PHE A 237 -3.39 -8.89 -11.46
C PHE A 237 -4.32 -8.71 -10.25
N LEU A 238 -4.11 -9.51 -9.21
CA LEU A 238 -4.65 -9.26 -7.88
C LEU A 238 -4.15 -7.89 -7.38
N PRO A 239 -5.02 -7.07 -6.77
CA PRO A 239 -4.67 -5.74 -6.29
C PRO A 239 -3.73 -5.78 -5.09
N ALA A 240 -3.09 -4.65 -4.79
CA ALA A 240 -2.28 -4.47 -3.59
C ALA A 240 -2.74 -3.27 -2.76
N THR A 241 -2.69 -3.37 -1.45
CA THR A 241 -2.87 -2.22 -0.54
C THR A 241 -1.52 -1.88 0.09
N SER A 242 -1.21 -0.58 0.20
CA SER A 242 0.04 -0.08 0.79
C SER A 242 0.02 -0.19 2.32
N THR A 243 1.17 0.11 2.94
CA THR A 243 1.19 0.44 4.37
C THR A 243 0.45 1.75 4.62
N THR A 244 -0.06 1.93 5.84
CA THR A 244 -0.72 3.17 6.22
C THR A 244 0.28 4.31 6.42
N PHE A 245 -0.14 5.53 6.10
CA PHE A 245 0.63 6.76 6.26
C PHE A 245 -0.29 7.92 6.72
N ALA A 246 0.29 9.10 6.93
CA ALA A 246 -0.46 10.29 7.34
C ALA A 246 -0.28 11.41 6.32
N VAL A 247 -1.32 12.21 6.15
CA VAL A 247 -1.29 13.48 5.44
C VAL A 247 -1.58 14.56 6.48
N ALA A 248 -0.64 15.47 6.68
CA ALA A 248 -0.64 16.38 7.81
C ALA A 248 -0.62 17.85 7.39
N ASP A 249 -1.14 18.74 8.24
CA ASP A 249 -1.06 20.19 7.99
C ASP A 249 0.37 20.68 8.21
N ALA A 250 1.06 20.13 9.21
CA ALA A 250 2.48 20.35 9.44
C ALA A 250 3.16 19.09 9.97
N GLY A 251 4.42 18.88 9.58
CA GLY A 251 5.19 17.73 10.00
C GLY A 251 6.69 17.90 9.77
N THR A 252 7.50 17.23 10.58
CA THR A 252 8.95 17.20 10.40
C THR A 252 9.56 15.89 10.88
N VAL A 253 10.71 15.53 10.30
CA VAL A 253 11.54 14.40 10.73
C VAL A 253 12.58 14.90 11.74
N CYS A 254 12.65 14.26 12.90
CA CYS A 254 13.60 14.60 13.93
C CYS A 254 15.02 14.16 13.54
N GLY A 255 15.96 15.10 13.57
CA GLY A 255 17.37 14.86 13.25
C GLY A 255 18.09 13.88 14.19
N PRO A 256 19.33 13.49 13.87
CA PRO A 256 20.10 12.56 14.68
C PRO A 256 20.34 13.08 16.10
N ARG A 257 20.39 12.16 17.06
CA ARG A 257 20.46 12.41 18.51
C ARG A 257 21.68 13.25 18.89
N ALA A 258 21.51 14.56 19.04
CA ALA A 258 22.37 15.42 19.85
C ALA A 258 21.85 15.40 21.31
N PRO A 259 22.60 15.90 22.32
CA PRO A 259 22.22 15.76 23.73
C PRO A 259 20.84 16.34 24.11
N ALA A 260 20.22 17.10 23.20
CA ALA A 260 18.77 17.28 23.08
C ALA A 260 18.44 17.54 21.59
N SER A 261 18.10 16.52 20.81
CA SER A 261 17.45 16.74 19.50
C SER A 261 16.10 17.39 19.78
N THR A 262 15.95 18.64 19.34
CA THR A 262 14.69 19.35 19.36
C THR A 262 14.17 19.44 17.93
N CYS A 263 12.94 19.00 17.72
CA CYS A 263 12.25 19.06 16.43
C CYS A 263 10.87 19.63 16.68
N SER A 264 10.47 20.59 15.84
CA SER A 264 9.16 21.21 15.93
C SER A 264 8.47 21.28 14.59
N ALA A 265 7.15 21.09 14.63
CA ALA A 265 6.26 21.37 13.52
C ALA A 265 5.24 22.39 13.99
N GLN A 266 4.89 23.31 13.11
CA GLN A 266 3.92 24.36 13.38
C GLN A 266 2.96 24.47 12.21
N THR A 267 1.67 24.51 12.52
CA THR A 267 0.62 24.89 11.57
C THR A 267 -0.09 26.14 12.06
N VAL A 268 -0.64 26.92 11.13
CA VAL A 268 -1.47 28.09 11.42
C VAL A 268 -2.74 27.96 10.60
N VAL A 269 -3.88 27.86 11.28
CA VAL A 269 -5.20 27.83 10.63
C VAL A 269 -5.86 29.19 10.79
N ALA A 270 -6.45 29.67 9.70
CA ALA A 270 -7.34 30.82 9.75
C ALA A 270 -8.63 30.40 10.47
N ASP A 271 -9.03 31.21 11.43
CA ASP A 271 -10.24 31.02 12.22
C ASP A 271 -11.21 32.16 11.88
N GLU A 272 -12.44 31.83 11.49
CA GLU A 272 -13.54 32.79 11.34
C GLU A 272 -14.52 32.70 12.52
N LEU A 273 -14.07 32.99 13.73
CA LEU A 273 -14.99 33.17 14.84
C LEU A 273 -15.84 34.43 14.62
N ASN A 274 -17.14 34.24 14.38
CA ASN A 274 -18.14 35.31 14.23
C ASN A 274 -17.77 36.39 13.17
N GLY A 275 -17.12 35.99 12.07
CA GLY A 275 -16.80 36.88 10.94
C GLY A 275 -15.59 37.81 11.15
N ALA A 276 -14.78 37.56 12.20
CA ALA A 276 -13.45 38.15 12.33
C ALA A 276 -12.40 37.07 12.02
N VAL A 277 -11.52 37.32 11.04
CA VAL A 277 -10.44 36.39 10.70
C VAL A 277 -9.33 36.51 11.75
N GLY A 278 -9.29 35.57 12.70
CA GLY A 278 -8.17 35.29 13.59
C GLY A 278 -7.25 34.21 13.02
N ALA A 279 -6.10 33.97 13.64
CA ALA A 279 -5.21 32.86 13.27
C ALA A 279 -4.78 32.10 14.53
N VAL A 280 -5.01 30.79 14.53
CA VAL A 280 -4.61 29.90 15.62
C VAL A 280 -3.32 29.20 15.20
N ALA A 281 -2.25 29.40 15.96
CA ALA A 281 -0.95 28.78 15.73
C ALA A 281 -0.75 27.59 16.68
N SER A 282 -0.54 26.41 16.10
CA SER A 282 -0.30 25.18 16.84
C SER A 282 1.13 24.72 16.62
N THR A 283 1.94 24.71 17.67
CA THR A 283 3.34 24.27 17.61
C THR A 283 3.57 23.07 18.53
N VAL A 284 4.05 21.97 17.97
CA VAL A 284 4.58 20.85 18.77
C VAL A 284 6.08 20.91 18.74
N THR A 285 6.71 20.82 19.91
CA THR A 285 8.16 20.63 20.03
C THR A 285 8.42 19.34 20.79
N SER A 286 9.14 18.41 20.17
CA SER A 286 9.70 17.26 20.85
C SER A 286 11.12 17.57 21.28
N THR A 287 11.49 17.17 22.50
CA THR A 287 12.85 17.26 23.03
C THR A 287 13.31 15.88 23.49
N GLY A 288 14.35 15.32 22.88
CA GLY A 288 14.95 14.04 23.32
C GLY A 288 14.44 12.77 22.63
N GLY A 289 13.66 12.88 21.55
CA GLY A 289 13.14 11.74 20.79
C GLY A 289 14.21 10.89 20.05
N PRO A 290 13.87 9.65 19.64
CA PRO A 290 14.74 8.83 18.82
C PRO A 290 15.01 9.48 17.46
N ALA A 291 16.23 9.30 16.94
CA ALA A 291 16.60 9.77 15.61
C ALA A 291 15.68 9.12 14.55
N GLY A 292 15.17 9.94 13.62
CA GLY A 292 14.24 9.46 12.58
C GLY A 292 12.77 9.34 13.02
N GLY A 293 12.43 9.72 14.26
CA GLY A 293 11.03 9.94 14.65
C GLY A 293 10.41 11.12 13.92
N VAL A 294 9.08 11.23 13.95
CA VAL A 294 8.34 12.34 13.35
C VAL A 294 7.53 13.10 14.39
N VAL A 295 7.39 14.40 14.15
CA VAL A 295 6.44 15.27 14.85
C VAL A 295 5.43 15.73 13.82
N ILE A 296 4.14 15.50 14.10
CA ILE A 296 3.03 15.85 13.21
C ILE A 296 2.01 16.69 13.98
N VAL A 297 1.50 17.74 13.32
CA VAL A 297 0.44 18.61 13.85
C VAL A 297 -0.68 18.70 12.82
N GLY A 298 -1.91 18.47 13.27
CA GLY A 298 -3.13 18.73 12.53
C GLY A 298 -4.01 19.73 13.27
N ALA A 299 -4.69 20.62 12.56
CA ALA A 299 -5.56 21.64 13.15
C ALA A 299 -6.92 21.70 12.43
N ASN A 300 -8.00 21.73 13.22
CA ASN A 300 -9.41 21.72 12.79
C ASN A 300 -9.79 20.49 11.95
N THR A 301 -9.17 19.33 12.26
CA THR A 301 -9.30 18.09 11.47
C THR A 301 -10.23 17.05 12.08
N HIS A 302 -10.82 17.37 13.25
CA HIS A 302 -11.86 16.57 13.87
C HIS A 302 -12.82 17.46 14.65
N GLU A 303 -14.06 17.01 14.80
CA GLU A 303 -15.00 17.60 15.74
C GLU A 303 -14.88 16.84 17.06
N VAL A 304 -14.39 17.52 18.10
CA VAL A 304 -14.33 16.98 19.46
C VAL A 304 -15.44 17.67 20.25
N ASP A 305 -16.49 16.94 20.60
CA ASP A 305 -17.66 17.47 21.34
C ASP A 305 -17.61 17.00 22.81
N CYS A 306 -17.66 17.96 23.73
CA CYS A 306 -17.82 17.73 25.17
C CYS A 306 -19.21 18.22 25.60
N ALA A 307 -20.16 17.29 25.74
CA ALA A 307 -21.54 17.60 26.10
C ALA A 307 -21.71 18.68 27.19
N GLY A 308 -22.45 19.75 26.86
CA GLY A 308 -22.77 20.84 27.78
C GLY A 308 -21.75 21.98 27.83
N TYR A 309 -20.80 21.99 26.89
CA TYR A 309 -19.91 23.11 26.60
C TYR A 309 -20.28 23.79 25.28
N VAL A 310 -19.73 24.98 25.07
CA VAL A 310 -19.67 25.58 23.73
C VAL A 310 -18.24 25.33 23.29
N GLU A 311 -18.08 24.35 22.41
CA GLU A 311 -16.81 24.10 21.76
C GLU A 311 -16.53 25.25 20.81
N HIS A 312 -15.35 25.85 20.96
CA HIS A 312 -14.79 26.61 19.86
C HIS A 312 -14.27 25.58 18.85
N THR A 313 -15.11 25.20 17.89
CA THR A 313 -14.83 24.27 16.77
C THR A 313 -13.64 24.69 15.91
N ASP A 314 -13.12 25.87 16.19
CA ASP A 314 -12.17 26.63 15.40
C ASP A 314 -10.74 26.49 15.96
N VAL A 315 -10.59 25.78 17.09
CA VAL A 315 -9.33 25.50 17.81
C VAL A 315 -9.19 24.01 18.13
N THR A 316 -9.62 23.10 17.25
CA THR A 316 -9.35 21.67 17.47
C THR A 316 -7.93 21.34 17.04
N ILE A 317 -7.09 20.80 17.93
CA ILE A 317 -5.70 20.48 17.60
C ILE A 317 -5.46 18.99 17.81
N THR A 318 -5.09 18.32 16.72
CA THR A 318 -4.70 16.91 16.74
C THR A 318 -3.18 16.81 16.74
N PHE A 319 -2.64 16.01 17.66
CA PHE A 319 -1.21 15.80 17.78
C PHE A 319 -0.88 14.32 17.62
N ASP A 320 -0.13 13.96 16.58
CA ASP A 320 0.50 12.65 16.46
C ASP A 320 2.01 12.82 16.67
N VAL A 321 2.49 12.26 17.77
CA VAL A 321 3.91 12.31 18.14
C VAL A 321 4.33 10.90 18.47
N THR A 322 5.15 10.31 17.60
CA THR A 322 5.55 8.90 17.68
C THR A 322 6.66 8.63 18.70
N THR A 323 6.89 9.55 19.64
CA THR A 323 7.94 9.40 20.66
C THR A 323 7.37 8.72 21.91
N GLY A 324 8.08 7.71 22.43
CA GLY A 324 7.68 6.92 23.60
C GLY A 324 7.77 7.61 24.96
N GLU A 325 7.67 8.94 25.03
CA GLU A 325 7.75 9.72 26.28
C GLU A 325 6.49 10.58 26.49
N ALA A 326 6.18 10.89 27.75
CA ALA A 326 5.04 11.72 28.13
C ALA A 326 5.24 13.17 27.65
N LYS A 327 4.17 13.79 27.16
CA LYS A 327 4.25 15.07 26.43
C LYS A 327 3.59 16.16 27.26
N THR A 328 4.09 17.39 27.11
CA THR A 328 3.43 18.59 27.62
C THR A 328 2.96 19.40 26.42
N VAL A 329 1.67 19.73 26.39
CA VAL A 329 1.06 20.54 25.35
C VAL A 329 0.68 21.89 25.93
N THR A 330 0.94 22.95 25.17
CA THR A 330 0.58 24.32 25.51
C THR A 330 -0.32 24.87 24.42
N VAL A 331 -1.51 25.32 24.80
CA VAL A 331 -2.48 25.99 23.91
C VAL A 331 -2.54 27.45 24.32
N VAL A 332 -2.38 28.34 23.35
CA VAL A 332 -2.48 29.78 23.55
C VAL A 332 -3.67 30.32 22.78
N ILE A 333 -4.63 30.91 23.48
CA ILE A 333 -5.80 31.56 22.90
C ILE A 333 -5.54 33.06 22.85
N ASP A 334 -5.58 33.64 21.65
CA ASP A 334 -5.27 35.06 21.44
C ASP A 334 -6.18 35.97 22.26
N LYS A 335 -5.59 37.05 22.80
CA LYS A 335 -6.29 38.02 23.62
C LYS A 335 -7.56 38.59 22.98
N ALA A 336 -7.64 38.70 21.65
CA ALA A 336 -8.82 39.21 20.96
C ALA A 336 -10.00 38.25 21.11
N LEU A 337 -9.75 36.95 21.00
CA LEU A 337 -10.74 35.90 21.23
C LEU A 337 -11.12 35.86 22.71
N VAL A 338 -10.13 35.93 23.61
CA VAL A 338 -10.37 36.00 25.05
C VAL A 338 -11.22 37.22 25.43
N GLN A 339 -11.04 38.37 24.77
CA GLN A 339 -11.84 39.57 25.05
C GLN A 339 -13.24 39.52 24.45
N ALA A 340 -13.46 38.71 23.40
CA ALA A 340 -14.77 38.54 22.78
C ALA A 340 -15.72 37.67 23.62
N ASP A 341 -15.18 36.77 24.46
CA ASP A 341 -15.97 35.95 25.39
C ASP A 341 -16.44 36.76 26.61
N PRO A 342 -17.76 36.81 26.91
CA PRO A 342 -18.28 37.40 28.14
C PRO A 342 -17.74 36.77 29.43
N ASN A 343 -17.31 35.51 29.40
CA ASN A 343 -16.80 34.72 30.52
C ASN A 343 -15.30 34.43 30.39
N ASN A 344 -14.50 35.49 30.26
CA ASN A 344 -13.08 35.36 29.93
C ASN A 344 -12.11 35.17 31.10
N GLY A 345 -12.57 34.77 32.29
CA GLY A 345 -11.67 34.43 33.38
C GLY A 345 -10.87 33.16 33.09
N ALA A 346 -9.60 33.08 33.46
CA ALA A 346 -8.74 31.92 33.16
C ALA A 346 -9.35 30.57 33.59
N ALA A 347 -10.06 30.54 34.73
CA ALA A 347 -10.74 29.36 35.24
C ALA A 347 -11.94 28.87 34.40
N HIS A 348 -12.41 29.65 33.43
CA HIS A 348 -13.50 29.28 32.52
C HIS A 348 -13.02 28.41 31.36
N TYR A 349 -11.75 28.50 30.99
CA TYR A 349 -11.19 27.73 29.89
C TYR A 349 -10.87 26.31 30.35
N GLN A 350 -11.31 25.34 29.55
CA GLN A 350 -11.10 23.92 29.80
C GLN A 350 -10.61 23.24 28.52
N VAL A 351 -10.08 22.03 28.68
CA VAL A 351 -9.56 21.23 27.58
C VAL A 351 -10.50 20.06 27.40
N CYS A 352 -11.25 20.05 26.31
CA CYS A 352 -11.89 18.84 25.83
C CYS A 352 -10.79 17.96 25.22
N TYR A 353 -10.84 16.66 25.46
CA TYR A 353 -9.85 15.73 24.94
C TYR A 353 -10.53 14.45 24.52
N SER A 354 -10.05 13.88 23.44
CA SER A 354 -10.54 12.65 22.85
C SER A 354 -9.35 11.76 22.50
N SER A 355 -9.48 10.47 22.81
CA SER A 355 -8.53 9.44 22.38
C SER A 355 -9.28 8.27 21.75
N PRO A 356 -8.79 7.70 20.64
CA PRO A 356 -9.31 6.46 20.09
C PRO A 356 -8.85 5.22 20.88
N THR A 357 -8.01 5.38 21.90
CA THR A 357 -7.56 4.30 22.78
C THR A 357 -8.08 4.50 24.20
N VAL A 358 -8.38 3.39 24.87
CA VAL A 358 -8.65 3.39 26.31
C VAL A 358 -7.37 3.80 27.03
N LEU A 359 -7.47 4.79 27.92
CA LEU A 359 -6.32 5.40 28.58
C LEU A 359 -6.00 4.79 29.94
N ALA A 360 -6.99 4.21 30.63
CA ALA A 360 -6.82 3.54 31.92
C ALA A 360 -7.96 2.54 32.19
N GLU A 361 -7.83 1.78 33.28
CA GLU A 361 -8.92 1.02 33.90
C GLU A 361 -9.18 1.57 35.32
N ASP A 362 -10.43 1.61 35.78
CA ASP A 362 -10.77 1.98 37.16
C ASP A 362 -10.36 0.88 38.17
N ALA A 363 -10.60 1.12 39.46
CA ALA A 363 -10.30 0.17 40.53
C ALA A 363 -11.04 -1.18 40.40
N PHE A 364 -12.02 -1.28 39.49
CA PHE A 364 -12.80 -2.47 39.20
C PHE A 364 -12.45 -3.10 37.85
N GLY A 365 -11.45 -2.57 37.13
CA GLY A 365 -11.01 -3.07 35.82
C GLY A 365 -11.85 -2.58 34.64
N ASN A 366 -12.73 -1.59 34.83
CA ASN A 366 -13.50 -1.05 33.72
C ASN A 366 -12.66 -0.01 32.97
N PRO A 367 -12.67 -0.02 31.62
CA PRO A 367 -11.96 0.97 30.83
C PRO A 367 -12.52 2.38 31.11
N VAL A 368 -11.66 3.27 31.59
CA VAL A 368 -11.96 4.69 31.78
C VAL A 368 -11.21 5.47 30.73
N ALA A 369 -11.94 6.35 30.06
CA ALA A 369 -11.35 7.21 29.07
C ALA A 369 -11.19 8.64 29.60
N PHE A 370 -12.26 9.27 30.11
CA PHE A 370 -12.26 10.70 30.48
C PHE A 370 -13.25 11.04 31.60
N PHE A 371 -13.44 12.33 31.90
CA PHE A 371 -14.37 12.84 32.93
C PHE A 371 -15.39 13.82 32.35
N ALA A 372 -16.61 13.81 32.88
CA ALA A 372 -17.68 14.76 32.57
C ALA A 372 -17.52 16.07 33.37
N ARG A 373 -18.39 17.05 33.09
CA ARG A 373 -18.41 18.38 33.74
C ARG A 373 -18.49 18.33 35.27
N ASP A 374 -19.17 17.35 35.82
CA ASP A 374 -19.33 17.15 37.26
C ASP A 374 -18.17 16.36 37.89
N GLY A 375 -17.15 15.99 37.10
CA GLY A 375 -16.01 15.18 37.53
C GLY A 375 -16.30 13.68 37.59
N SER A 376 -17.45 13.22 37.11
CA SER A 376 -17.74 11.79 36.99
C SER A 376 -16.96 11.15 35.83
N PRO A 377 -16.51 9.88 35.94
CA PRO A 377 -15.86 9.18 34.84
C PRO A 377 -16.84 8.89 33.69
N VAL A 378 -16.38 9.08 32.45
CA VAL A 378 -17.08 8.75 31.21
C VAL A 378 -16.58 7.40 30.71
N TYR A 379 -17.52 6.46 30.52
CA TYR A 379 -17.26 5.10 30.05
C TYR A 379 -17.60 4.98 28.55
N PRO A 380 -16.81 4.22 27.76
CA PRO A 380 -17.15 3.96 26.36
C PRO A 380 -18.44 3.13 26.27
N GLU A 381 -19.51 3.68 25.68
CA GLU A 381 -20.74 2.93 25.45
C GLU A 381 -20.59 1.89 24.31
N GLY A 382 -21.21 0.72 24.50
CA GLY A 382 -21.02 -0.46 23.64
C GLY A 382 -21.61 -0.33 22.23
N ASN A 383 -20.73 -0.22 21.22
CA ASN A 383 -21.03 -0.45 19.81
C ASN A 383 -20.06 -1.51 19.23
N PRO A 384 -20.54 -2.56 18.53
CA PRO A 384 -19.70 -3.57 17.88
C PRO A 384 -18.91 -3.09 16.66
N ALA A 385 -19.09 -1.86 16.18
CA ALA A 385 -18.21 -1.23 15.18
C ALA A 385 -17.15 -0.37 15.89
N GLY A 386 -15.95 -0.90 16.05
CA GLY A 386 -14.87 -0.29 16.84
C GLY A 386 -14.52 1.15 16.46
N LEU A 387 -14.12 1.91 17.50
CA LEU A 387 -13.67 3.31 17.52
C LEU A 387 -14.79 4.37 17.63
N VAL A 388 -15.44 4.47 18.78
CA VAL A 388 -15.92 5.78 19.25
C VAL A 388 -14.87 6.30 20.22
N PRO A 389 -14.15 7.39 19.92
CA PRO A 389 -13.39 8.09 20.92
C PRO A 389 -14.38 8.58 21.97
N THR A 390 -14.18 8.19 23.22
CA THR A 390 -14.87 8.88 24.31
C THR A 390 -14.18 10.24 24.40
N SER A 391 -14.92 11.33 24.22
CA SER A 391 -14.43 12.67 24.49
C SER A 391 -14.80 13.05 25.92
N GLY A 392 -13.97 13.86 26.57
CA GLY A 392 -14.29 14.39 27.88
C GLY A 392 -13.26 15.43 28.34
N LEU A 393 -13.54 16.06 29.47
CA LEU A 393 -12.69 17.12 29.99
C LEU A 393 -11.45 16.55 30.65
N LEU A 394 -10.33 17.24 30.46
CA LEU A 394 -9.12 16.94 31.23
C LEU A 394 -9.25 17.42 32.68
N PRO A 395 -9.10 16.52 33.66
CA PRO A 395 -9.01 16.88 35.08
C PRO A 395 -7.65 17.55 35.38
N ASP A 396 -7.53 18.23 36.52
CA ASP A 396 -6.24 18.75 36.99
C ASP A 396 -5.29 17.61 37.39
N CYS A 397 -4.00 17.75 37.08
CA CYS A 397 -2.99 16.70 37.31
C CYS A 397 -2.84 16.27 38.79
N GLY A 398 -3.28 17.08 39.74
CA GLY A 398 -3.30 16.72 41.17
C GLY A 398 -4.40 15.73 41.56
N ALA A 399 -5.39 15.51 40.70
CA ALA A 399 -6.57 14.68 40.95
C ALA A 399 -6.58 13.35 40.17
N THR A 400 -5.56 13.09 39.35
CA THR A 400 -5.52 11.96 38.38
C THR A 400 -4.62 10.79 38.77
N LEU A 401 -4.93 9.62 38.17
CA LEU A 401 -4.07 8.44 38.18
C LEU A 401 -2.75 8.68 37.40
N PRO A 402 -1.63 8.04 37.79
CA PRO A 402 -0.37 8.13 37.05
C PRO A 402 -0.52 7.70 35.59
N GLY A 403 -0.11 8.56 34.65
CA GLY A 403 -0.12 8.24 33.22
C GLY A 403 -1.37 8.68 32.46
N MET A 404 -2.42 9.17 33.13
CA MET A 404 -3.57 9.79 32.46
C MET A 404 -3.25 11.20 31.93
N PRO A 405 -3.88 11.65 30.82
CA PRO A 405 -3.80 13.03 30.41
C PRO A 405 -4.48 13.92 31.47
N CYS A 406 -3.90 15.10 31.69
CA CYS A 406 -4.37 16.00 32.74
C CYS A 406 -3.95 17.44 32.48
N ARG A 407 -4.76 18.40 32.93
CA ARG A 407 -4.45 19.82 32.90
C ARG A 407 -3.43 20.16 33.98
N VAL A 408 -2.35 20.81 33.57
CA VAL A 408 -1.28 21.32 34.43
C VAL A 408 -1.62 22.74 34.91
N SER A 409 -2.09 23.61 34.01
CA SER A 409 -2.44 25.00 34.36
C SER A 409 -3.35 25.66 33.32
N SER A 410 -4.03 26.74 33.72
CA SER A 410 -4.73 27.72 32.86
C SER A 410 -4.46 29.11 33.44
N ASN A 411 -3.75 29.97 32.69
CA ASN A 411 -3.42 31.32 33.16
C ASN A 411 -3.40 32.32 32.01
N LYS A 412 -3.72 33.59 32.31
CA LYS A 412 -3.43 34.69 31.39
C LYS A 412 -1.95 35.05 31.39
N ASP A 413 -1.37 35.20 30.20
CA ASP A 413 -0.02 35.73 30.04
C ASP A 413 0.00 37.28 30.18
N ARG A 414 1.20 37.87 30.06
CA ARG A 414 1.37 39.33 30.16
C ARG A 414 0.83 40.09 28.94
N ALA A 415 0.59 39.42 27.82
CA ALA A 415 0.01 40.01 26.61
C ALA A 415 -1.53 39.97 26.64
N GLY A 416 -2.11 39.26 27.61
CA GLY A 416 -3.56 39.10 27.79
C GLY A 416 -4.14 37.88 27.09
N ASN A 417 -3.30 36.99 26.56
CA ASN A 417 -3.70 35.70 26.00
C ASN A 417 -4.01 34.72 27.12
N GLU A 418 -4.90 33.76 26.89
CA GLU A 418 -5.07 32.62 27.79
C GLU A 418 -4.10 31.50 27.41
N VAL A 419 -3.41 30.93 28.39
CA VAL A 419 -2.43 29.85 28.20
C VAL A 419 -2.83 28.63 29.02
N LEU A 420 -3.25 27.58 28.31
CA LEU A 420 -3.60 26.27 28.85
C LEU A 420 -2.39 25.34 28.68
N VAL A 421 -2.02 24.63 29.75
CA VAL A 421 -0.98 23.60 29.70
C VAL A 421 -1.55 22.28 30.18
N TYR A 422 -1.35 21.21 29.43
CA TYR A 422 -1.76 19.86 29.81
C TYR A 422 -0.70 18.81 29.46
N ARG A 423 -0.80 17.63 30.07
CA ARG A 423 0.06 16.47 29.80
C ARG A 423 -0.72 15.41 29.04
N THR A 424 -0.03 14.69 28.16
CA THR A 424 -0.57 13.48 27.51
C THR A 424 0.33 12.27 27.76
N PRO A 425 -0.23 11.04 27.72
CA PRO A 425 0.54 9.82 27.96
C PRO A 425 1.64 9.59 26.93
N ALA A 426 2.62 8.75 27.30
CA ALA A 426 3.65 8.28 26.39
C ALA A 426 3.04 7.35 25.32
N GLY A 427 3.43 7.54 24.06
CA GLY A 427 2.99 6.64 22.99
C GLY A 427 1.50 6.68 22.67
N ASP A 428 0.80 7.79 22.98
CA ASP A 428 -0.49 8.09 22.36
C ASP A 428 -0.25 8.79 21.01
N PRO A 429 -0.39 8.09 19.86
CA PRO A 429 -0.26 8.69 18.54
C PRO A 429 -1.52 9.43 18.08
N LYS A 430 -2.61 9.49 18.84
CA LYS A 430 -3.91 9.91 18.26
C LYS A 430 -4.76 10.80 19.15
N GLY A 431 -4.16 11.49 20.12
CA GLY A 431 -4.85 12.47 20.95
C GLY A 431 -5.41 13.64 20.12
N ARG A 432 -6.70 13.90 20.28
CA ARG A 432 -7.43 15.03 19.66
C ARG A 432 -7.90 15.93 20.79
N VAL A 433 -7.66 17.23 20.68
CA VAL A 433 -7.90 18.20 21.75
C VAL A 433 -8.79 19.32 21.25
#